data_AF-A0A9R0YJW0-F1
#
_entry.id   AF-A0A9R0YJW0-F1
#
_cell.length_a   1.000
_cell.length_b   1.000
_cell.length_c   1.000
_cell.angle_alpha   90.00
_cell.angle_beta   90.00
_cell.angle_gamma   90.00
#
_symmetry.space_group_name_H-M   'P 1'
#
loop_
_entity.id
_entity.type
_entity.pdbx_description
1 polymer ?
#
loop_
_entity_poly.entity_id
_entity_poly.type
_entity_poly.pdbx_seq_one_letter_code
_entity_poly.pdbx_strand_id
1 'polypeptide(L)'
;MDMRRAFACTLLLAAMSPLSASDASSKLYIVYMGEKKHDDPSMVTASHHDILTSVFGSKDEAMKSIVYSYRHGFSGFAAMLTESQAATLVECSDVLSVRPNIYHESHTTRSWDFLGLDYDQPPADSGLLQKAKYGEDVIIGVIDSGLQPHF
;
A
#
# COMPACT_ATOMS: atom_id res chain seq x y z
N MET A 1 -45.26 -46.50 -40.59
CA MET A 1 -45.00 -47.10 -39.26
C MET A 1 -43.60 -47.72 -39.37
N ASP A 2 -42.50 -47.22 -38.82
CA ASP A 2 -42.15 -46.14 -37.88
C ASP A 2 -40.70 -45.75 -38.24
N MET A 3 -40.29 -44.50 -38.46
CA MET A 3 -40.22 -43.35 -37.55
C MET A 3 -39.29 -43.57 -36.33
N ARG A 4 -38.06 -43.05 -36.46
CA ARG A 4 -37.16 -42.50 -35.42
C ARG A 4 -36.32 -43.48 -34.59
N ARG A 5 -35.01 -43.40 -34.79
CA ARG A 5 -34.04 -43.36 -33.67
C ARG A 5 -33.22 -42.08 -33.80
N ALA A 6 -33.56 -41.13 -32.94
CA ALA A 6 -32.94 -39.82 -32.86
C ALA A 6 -31.57 -39.92 -32.18
N PHE A 7 -30.57 -39.24 -32.75
CA PHE A 7 -29.31 -38.94 -32.10
C PHE A 7 -29.59 -38.00 -30.92
N ALA A 8 -29.31 -38.47 -29.69
CA ALA A 8 -29.35 -37.62 -28.50
C ALA A 8 -28.05 -36.81 -28.43
N CYS A 9 -28.06 -35.60 -28.97
CA CYS A 9 -27.05 -34.58 -28.68
C CYS A 9 -27.29 -34.07 -27.25
N THR A 10 -26.52 -34.57 -26.29
CA THR A 10 -26.43 -33.98 -24.96
C THR A 10 -25.70 -32.63 -25.05
N LEU A 11 -26.45 -31.53 -25.06
CA LEU A 11 -25.91 -30.20 -24.84
C LEU A 11 -25.45 -30.09 -23.38
N LEU A 12 -24.13 -30.02 -23.16
CA LEU A 12 -23.55 -29.54 -21.91
C LEU A 12 -23.77 -28.02 -21.84
N LEU A 13 -24.71 -27.58 -21.01
CA LEU A 13 -24.77 -26.17 -20.59
C LEU A 13 -23.56 -25.88 -19.69
N ALA A 14 -22.55 -25.23 -20.24
CA ALA A 14 -21.54 -24.55 -19.44
C ALA A 14 -22.23 -23.41 -18.68
N ALA A 15 -22.27 -23.48 -17.35
CA ALA A 15 -22.76 -22.41 -16.51
C ALA A 15 -21.83 -21.20 -16.68
N MET A 16 -22.24 -20.21 -17.47
CA MET A 16 -21.57 -18.93 -17.51
C MET A 16 -21.89 -18.20 -16.21
N SER A 17 -20.94 -18.21 -15.28
CA SER A 17 -21.00 -17.32 -14.11
C SER A 17 -21.02 -15.88 -14.61
N PRO A 18 -21.92 -15.00 -14.11
CA PRO A 18 -21.90 -13.60 -14.48
C PRO A 18 -20.57 -12.99 -14.02
N LEU A 19 -19.85 -12.37 -14.96
CA LEU A 19 -18.69 -11.53 -14.67
C LEU A 19 -19.20 -10.34 -13.84
N SER A 20 -18.90 -10.33 -12.53
CA SER A 20 -19.24 -9.21 -11.66
C SER A 20 -18.61 -7.93 -12.20
N ALA A 21 -19.44 -6.96 -12.59
CA ALA A 21 -19.05 -5.67 -13.14
C ALA A 21 -18.47 -4.69 -12.07
N SER A 22 -17.85 -5.19 -10.99
CA SER A 22 -17.24 -4.33 -9.96
C SER A 22 -15.84 -3.83 -10.33
N ASP A 23 -15.26 -4.34 -11.41
CA ASP A 23 -13.86 -4.12 -11.77
C ASP A 23 -13.58 -2.78 -12.48
N ALA A 24 -14.60 -1.94 -12.70
CA ALA A 24 -14.45 -0.73 -13.51
C ALA A 24 -13.89 0.49 -12.76
N SER A 25 -13.92 0.51 -11.42
CA SER A 25 -13.51 1.69 -10.64
C SER A 25 -12.10 1.53 -10.09
N SER A 26 -11.19 2.40 -10.52
CA SER A 26 -9.83 2.45 -9.99
C SER A 26 -9.80 3.06 -8.58
N LYS A 27 -9.08 2.42 -7.67
CA LYS A 27 -8.80 2.89 -6.30
C LYS A 27 -7.29 3.07 -6.12
N LEU A 28 -6.88 3.86 -5.14
CA LEU A 28 -5.46 4.01 -4.83
C LEU A 28 -4.98 2.78 -4.05
N TYR A 29 -3.96 2.10 -4.56
CA TYR A 29 -3.28 0.99 -3.90
C TYR A 29 -1.82 1.33 -3.64
N ILE A 30 -1.28 0.76 -2.56
CA ILE A 30 0.13 0.76 -2.21
C ILE A 30 0.72 -0.60 -2.57
N VAL A 31 1.69 -0.59 -3.47
CA VAL A 31 2.47 -1.75 -3.90
C VAL A 31 3.84 -1.68 -3.25
N TYR A 32 4.17 -2.70 -2.48
CA TYR A 32 5.45 -2.83 -1.80
C TYR A 32 6.29 -3.91 -2.47
N MET A 33 7.52 -3.56 -2.85
CA MET A 33 8.44 -4.42 -3.59
C MET A 33 9.70 -4.80 -2.78
N GLY A 34 9.81 -4.31 -1.54
CA GLY A 34 10.92 -4.68 -0.66
C GLY A 34 12.13 -3.75 -0.76
N GLU A 35 13.32 -4.32 -0.60
CA GLU A 35 14.58 -3.58 -0.70
C GLU A 35 14.81 -3.07 -2.12
N LYS A 36 15.39 -1.86 -2.23
CA LYS A 36 15.76 -1.31 -3.54
C LYS A 36 16.89 -2.14 -4.16
N LYS A 37 16.67 -2.63 -5.38
CA LYS A 37 17.70 -3.34 -6.16
C LYS A 37 18.80 -2.40 -6.68
N HIS A 38 18.56 -1.09 -6.63
CA HIS A 38 19.45 -0.06 -7.14
C HIS A 38 19.56 1.11 -6.16
N ASP A 39 20.75 1.71 -6.07
CA ASP A 39 20.95 2.90 -5.26
C ASP A 39 20.47 4.19 -5.92
N ASP A 40 20.51 4.24 -7.26
CA ASP A 40 20.00 5.38 -8.03
C ASP A 40 18.45 5.40 -7.97
N PRO A 41 17.84 6.45 -7.40
CA PRO A 41 16.39 6.59 -7.33
C PRO A 41 15.69 6.56 -8.69
N SER A 42 16.40 6.95 -9.76
CA SER A 42 15.89 6.97 -11.13
C SER A 42 15.74 5.56 -11.68
N MET A 43 16.70 4.68 -11.42
CA MET A 43 16.62 3.26 -11.78
C MET A 43 15.53 2.53 -11.01
N VAL A 44 15.38 2.84 -9.71
CA VAL A 44 14.27 2.30 -8.91
C VAL A 44 12.92 2.73 -9.49
N THR A 45 12.78 4.01 -9.85
CA THR A 45 11.55 4.52 -10.47
C THR A 45 11.27 3.88 -11.84
N ALA A 46 12.30 3.64 -12.65
CA ALA A 46 12.15 2.93 -13.92
C ALA A 46 11.58 1.51 -13.72
N SER A 47 12.08 0.77 -12.73
CA SER A 47 11.56 -0.58 -12.41
C SER A 47 10.08 -0.58 -12.03
N HIS A 48 9.61 0.46 -11.33
CA HIS A 48 8.19 0.60 -10.98
C HIS A 48 7.34 0.81 -12.23
N HIS A 49 7.83 1.62 -13.18
CA HIS A 49 7.15 1.85 -14.45
C HIS A 49 7.09 0.60 -15.31
N ASP A 50 8.14 -0.22 -15.33
CA ASP A 50 8.18 -1.47 -16.08
C ASP A 50 7.13 -2.45 -15.56
N ILE A 51 7.02 -2.61 -14.23
CA ILE A 51 5.99 -3.46 -13.60
C ILE A 51 4.59 -2.93 -13.90
N LEU A 52 4.33 -1.63 -13.72
CA LEU A 52 3.02 -1.06 -14.04
C LEU A 52 2.66 -1.22 -15.52
N THR A 53 3.62 -1.02 -16.42
CA THR A 53 3.40 -1.19 -17.86
C THR A 53 3.02 -2.63 -18.20
N SER A 54 3.57 -3.63 -17.49
CA SER A 54 3.19 -5.03 -17.69
C SER A 54 1.72 -5.33 -17.35
N VAL A 55 1.13 -4.56 -16.44
CA VAL A 55 -0.26 -4.75 -15.97
C VAL A 55 -1.25 -3.91 -16.77
N PHE A 56 -0.89 -2.69 -17.16
CA PHE A 56 -1.74 -1.85 -18.01
C PHE A 56 -1.66 -2.21 -19.49
N GLY A 57 -0.58 -2.84 -19.95
CA GLY A 57 -0.33 -3.10 -21.37
C GLY A 57 0.01 -1.85 -22.19
N SER A 58 -0.09 -0.66 -21.59
CA SER A 58 0.23 0.63 -22.19
C SER A 58 1.11 1.44 -21.24
N LYS A 59 2.26 1.90 -21.76
CA LYS A 59 3.18 2.75 -21.00
C LYS A 59 2.52 4.07 -20.60
N ASP A 60 1.73 4.67 -21.49
CA ASP A 60 1.09 5.96 -21.21
C ASP A 60 0.03 5.84 -20.10
N GLU A 61 -0.71 4.73 -20.05
CA GLU A 61 -1.69 4.49 -18.99
C GLU A 61 -1.00 4.17 -17.66
N ALA A 62 0.04 3.35 -17.67
CA ALA A 62 0.88 3.08 -16.50
C ALA A 62 1.44 4.37 -15.89
N MET A 63 1.98 5.27 -16.72
CA MET A 63 2.51 6.56 -16.28
C MET A 63 1.45 7.49 -15.71
N LYS A 64 0.21 7.43 -16.21
CA LYS A 64 -0.92 8.22 -15.67
C LYS A 64 -1.47 7.63 -14.37
N SER A 65 -1.32 6.33 -14.16
CA SER A 65 -1.85 5.63 -12.99
C SER A 65 -1.02 5.86 -11.72
N ILE A 66 0.29 6.08 -11.86
CA ILE A 66 1.19 6.21 -10.72
C ILE A 66 1.00 7.57 -10.02
N VAL A 67 0.75 7.52 -8.73
CA VAL A 67 0.60 8.69 -7.86
C VAL A 67 1.92 9.02 -7.18
N TYR A 68 2.66 7.99 -6.75
CA TYR A 68 3.93 8.17 -6.07
C TYR A 68 4.87 6.97 -6.24
N SER A 69 6.18 7.23 -6.26
CA SER A 69 7.24 6.23 -6.36
C SER A 69 8.13 6.30 -5.11
N TYR A 70 8.03 5.29 -4.24
CA TYR A 70 8.88 5.14 -3.06
C TYR A 70 10.23 4.55 -3.50
N ARG A 71 11.29 5.34 -3.42
CA ARG A 71 12.57 5.03 -4.08
C ARG A 71 13.84 5.23 -3.24
N HIS A 72 13.70 5.69 -2.00
CA HIS A 72 14.83 6.04 -1.15
C HIS A 72 15.07 5.01 -0.03
N GLY A 73 14.06 4.76 0.81
CA GLY A 73 14.16 3.77 1.90
C GLY A 73 13.85 2.34 1.47
N PHE A 74 12.93 2.18 0.52
CA PHE A 74 12.49 0.90 -0.02
C PHE A 74 12.01 1.10 -1.46
N SER A 75 11.76 0.01 -2.18
CA SER A 75 11.13 0.00 -3.51
C SER A 75 9.64 -0.29 -3.40
N GLY A 76 8.85 0.51 -4.08
CA GLY A 76 7.40 0.39 -4.13
C GLY A 76 6.76 1.64 -4.73
N PHE A 77 5.46 1.59 -4.96
CA PHE A 77 4.72 2.71 -5.53
C PHE A 77 3.28 2.75 -5.07
N ALA A 78 2.67 3.93 -5.17
CA ALA A 78 1.24 4.13 -5.04
C ALA A 78 0.64 4.39 -6.44
N ALA A 79 -0.40 3.65 -6.81
CA ALA A 79 -1.03 3.79 -8.13
C ALA A 79 -2.55 3.59 -8.07
N MET A 80 -3.26 4.23 -9.00
CA MET A 80 -4.68 4.02 -9.25
C MET A 80 -4.87 2.72 -10.04
N LEU A 81 -5.48 1.72 -9.42
CA LEU A 81 -5.64 0.37 -10.00
C LEU A 81 -7.08 -0.12 -9.85
N THR A 82 -7.54 -0.91 -10.81
CA THR A 82 -8.71 -1.77 -10.62
C THR A 82 -8.39 -2.94 -9.68
N GLU A 83 -9.42 -3.65 -9.22
CA GLU A 83 -9.23 -4.83 -8.37
C GLU A 83 -8.51 -5.95 -9.13
N SER A 84 -8.80 -6.15 -10.42
CA SER A 84 -8.08 -7.11 -11.27
C SER A 84 -6.62 -6.76 -11.51
N GLN A 85 -6.31 -5.48 -11.72
CA GLN A 85 -4.92 -5.01 -11.86
C GLN A 85 -4.14 -5.21 -10.57
N ALA A 86 -4.75 -4.88 -9.43
CA ALA A 86 -4.16 -5.11 -8.11
C ALA A 86 -3.91 -6.61 -7.86
N ALA A 87 -4.87 -7.48 -8.23
CA ALA A 87 -4.70 -8.92 -8.12
C ALA A 87 -3.57 -9.45 -9.04
N THR A 88 -3.47 -8.92 -10.26
CA THR A 88 -2.39 -9.29 -11.19
C THR A 88 -1.01 -8.94 -10.63
N LEU A 89 -0.88 -7.79 -9.94
CA LEU A 89 0.37 -7.38 -9.32
C LEU A 89 0.79 -8.28 -8.15
N VAL A 90 -0.15 -8.91 -7.44
CA VAL A 90 0.17 -9.86 -6.36
C VAL A 90 0.92 -11.08 -6.89
N GLU A 91 0.66 -11.47 -8.14
CA GLU A 91 1.31 -12.61 -8.80
C GLU A 91 2.71 -12.25 -9.35
N CYS A 92 3.11 -10.98 -9.33
CA CYS A 92 4.44 -10.57 -9.79
C CYS A 92 5.51 -10.91 -8.74
N SER A 93 6.57 -11.63 -9.15
CA SER A 93 7.65 -12.07 -8.25
C SER A 93 8.39 -10.95 -7.52
N ASP A 94 8.39 -9.75 -8.10
CA ASP A 94 9.04 -8.56 -7.53
C ASP A 94 8.12 -7.77 -6.58
N VAL A 95 6.88 -8.20 -6.39
CA VAL A 95 5.89 -7.56 -5.52
C VAL A 95 5.70 -8.41 -4.27
N LEU A 96 5.90 -7.81 -3.10
CA LEU A 96 5.75 -8.48 -1.81
C LEU A 96 4.36 -8.28 -1.21
N SER A 97 3.73 -7.13 -1.44
CA SER A 97 2.35 -6.90 -1.00
C SER A 97 1.66 -5.81 -1.82
N VAL A 98 0.37 -6.00 -2.07
CA VAL A 98 -0.52 -4.99 -2.66
C VAL A 98 -1.67 -4.76 -1.68
N ARG A 99 -1.90 -3.51 -1.28
CA ARG A 99 -2.98 -3.17 -0.33
C ARG A 99 -3.68 -1.86 -0.72
N PRO A 100 -5.00 -1.74 -0.51
CA PRO A 100 -5.67 -0.46 -0.67
C PRO A 100 -5.03 0.60 0.22
N ASN A 101 -4.92 1.83 -0.29
CA ASN A 101 -4.54 2.97 0.53
C ASN A 101 -5.65 3.26 1.55
N ILE A 102 -5.26 3.46 2.81
CA ILE A 102 -6.18 3.78 3.90
C ILE A 102 -5.76 5.10 4.54
N TYR A 103 -6.75 5.86 5.01
CA TYR A 103 -6.51 7.03 5.85
C TYR A 103 -6.41 6.57 7.31
N HIS A 104 -5.44 7.14 8.03
CA HIS A 104 -5.27 6.91 9.46
C HIS A 104 -5.72 8.15 10.24
N GLU A 105 -6.47 7.94 11.31
CA GLU A 105 -6.87 9.00 12.24
C GLU A 105 -5.80 9.21 13.30
N SER A 106 -5.66 10.45 13.79
CA SER A 106 -4.73 10.75 14.88
C SER A 106 -5.23 10.14 16.18
N HIS A 107 -4.35 9.43 16.89
CA HIS A 107 -4.68 8.77 18.17
C HIS A 107 -4.53 9.70 19.38
N THR A 108 -3.68 10.75 19.28
CA THR A 108 -3.43 11.67 20.39
C THR A 108 -2.97 13.04 19.88
N THR A 109 -3.31 14.08 20.63
CA THR A 109 -2.78 15.45 20.47
C THR A 109 -1.84 15.84 21.62
N ARG A 110 -1.64 14.95 22.61
CA ARG A 110 -0.78 15.14 23.79
C ARG A 110 0.16 13.94 23.94
N SER A 111 1.22 13.93 23.14
CA SER A 111 2.16 12.79 23.06
C SER A 111 2.87 12.51 24.38
N TRP A 112 3.18 13.52 25.19
CA TRP A 112 3.84 13.32 26.48
C TRP A 112 2.94 12.56 27.47
N ASP A 113 1.64 12.89 27.56
CA ASP A 113 0.70 12.13 28.40
C ASP A 113 0.53 10.70 27.88
N PHE A 114 0.41 10.53 26.56
CA PHE A 114 0.24 9.22 25.93
C PHE A 114 1.43 8.30 26.22
N LEU A 115 2.64 8.86 26.23
CA LEU A 115 3.87 8.14 26.55
C LEU A 115 4.13 8.02 28.06
N GLY A 116 3.30 8.62 28.91
CA GLY A 116 3.50 8.64 30.36
C GLY A 116 4.74 9.43 30.80
N LEU A 117 5.16 10.42 30.00
CA LEU A 117 6.28 11.31 30.30
C LEU A 117 5.75 12.51 31.10
N ASP A 118 5.65 12.33 32.40
CA ASP A 118 5.23 13.37 33.34
C ASP A 118 6.45 14.19 33.78
N TYR A 119 6.44 15.48 33.43
CA TYR A 119 7.51 16.43 33.75
C TYR A 119 7.39 17.00 35.18
N ASP A 120 6.23 16.85 35.82
CA ASP A 120 5.93 17.42 37.14
C ASP A 120 6.23 16.42 38.28
N GLN A 121 6.81 15.26 37.98
CA GLN A 121 7.14 14.26 39.00
C GLN A 121 8.29 14.71 39.91
N PRO A 122 8.15 14.50 41.24
CA PRO A 122 9.19 14.88 42.18
C PRO A 122 10.51 14.14 41.89
N PRO A 123 11.69 14.80 42.06
CA PRO A 123 13.01 14.25 41.76
C PRO A 123 13.40 12.97 42.50
N ALA A 124 12.61 12.56 43.50
CA ALA A 124 12.84 11.37 44.31
C ALA A 124 12.45 10.07 43.57
N ASP A 125 11.60 10.17 42.56
CA ASP A 125 11.31 9.07 41.65
C ASP A 125 12.27 9.17 40.47
N SER A 126 13.23 8.23 40.38
CA SER A 126 14.11 8.08 39.21
C SER A 126 13.30 7.73 37.96
N GLY A 127 12.65 8.74 37.38
CA GLY A 127 11.68 8.63 36.30
C GLY A 127 12.31 8.20 34.98
N LEU A 128 11.45 7.84 34.02
CA LEU A 128 11.89 7.38 32.69
C LEU A 128 12.80 8.40 31.99
N LEU A 129 12.50 9.70 32.13
CA LEU A 129 13.31 10.78 31.53
C LEU A 129 14.74 10.81 32.08
N GLN A 130 14.92 10.74 33.40
CA GLN A 130 16.26 10.76 34.00
C GLN A 130 17.05 9.48 33.65
N LYS A 131 16.39 8.31 33.64
CA LYS A 131 17.00 7.03 33.20
C LYS A 131 17.42 7.06 31.72
N ALA A 132 16.65 7.75 30.88
CA ALA A 132 16.97 7.98 29.48
C ALA A 132 17.95 9.14 29.24
N LYS A 133 18.55 9.72 30.31
CA LYS A 133 19.39 10.93 30.23
C LYS A 133 18.72 12.09 29.47
N TYR A 134 17.41 12.21 29.63
CA TYR A 134 16.57 13.19 28.93
C TYR A 134 16.69 13.15 27.39
N GLY A 135 17.08 12.00 26.83
CA GLY A 135 17.26 11.82 25.39
C GLY A 135 18.60 12.29 24.84
N GLU A 136 19.63 12.45 25.70
CA GLU A 136 21.01 12.72 25.25
C GLU A 136 21.43 11.72 24.16
N ASP A 137 22.01 12.23 23.06
CA ASP A 137 22.44 11.49 21.87
C ASP A 137 21.33 10.67 21.15
N VAL A 138 20.06 11.05 21.31
CA VAL A 138 18.92 10.40 20.64
C VAL A 138 18.20 11.38 19.71
N ILE A 139 17.89 10.91 18.48
CA ILE A 139 17.01 11.63 17.55
C ILE A 139 15.63 10.99 17.58
N ILE A 140 14.60 11.80 17.84
CA ILE A 140 13.19 11.36 17.82
C ILE A 140 12.51 11.98 16.61
N GLY A 141 12.09 11.14 15.66
CA GLY A 141 11.24 11.55 14.55
C GLY A 141 9.76 11.51 14.97
N VAL A 142 9.04 12.61 14.77
CA VAL A 142 7.60 12.71 15.04
C VAL A 142 6.88 13.03 13.74
N ILE A 143 5.87 12.22 13.40
CA ILE A 143 4.95 12.48 12.29
C ILE A 143 3.64 12.97 12.91
N ASP A 144 3.31 14.24 12.66
CA ASP A 144 2.13 14.89 13.19
C ASP A 144 1.34 15.59 12.08
N SER A 145 0.08 15.87 12.38
CA SER A 145 -0.88 16.68 11.61
C SER A 145 -0.45 18.13 11.36
N GLY A 146 0.57 18.64 12.07
CA GLY A 146 1.17 19.94 11.80
C GLY A 146 0.45 21.12 12.48
N LEU A 147 -0.32 20.87 13.55
CA LEU A 147 -0.91 21.94 14.34
C LEU A 147 0.14 22.54 15.29
N GLN A 148 0.50 23.80 15.04
CA GLN A 148 1.41 24.55 15.91
C GLN A 148 0.67 25.03 17.17
N PRO A 149 1.25 24.95 18.38
CA PRO A 149 0.62 25.50 19.57
C PRO A 149 0.46 27.02 19.44
N HIS A 150 -0.78 27.50 19.55
CA HIS A 150 -1.03 28.91 19.83
C HIS A 150 -0.75 29.12 21.32
N PHE A 151 0.26 29.94 21.62
CA PHE A 151 0.63 30.36 22.96
C PHE A 151 -0.17 31.60 23.37
#